data_AF-A0ABD5SXL5-F1
#
_entry.id   AF-A0ABD5SXL5-F1
#
_cell.length_a   1.000
_cell.length_b   1.000
_cell.length_c   1.000
_cell.angle_alpha   90.00
_cell.angle_beta   90.00
_cell.angle_gamma   90.00
#
_symmetry.space_group_name_H-M   'P 1'
#
loop_
_entity.id
_entity.type
_entity.pdbx_description
1 polymer ?
#
loop_
_entity_poly.entity_id
_entity_poly.type
_entity_poly.pdbx_seq_one_letter_code
_entity_poly.pdbx_strand_id
1 'polypeptide(L)'
;MRLLLPAGTTETALIDGISAAGAAPELMEHTPSADVEILEYGEPVMSPVTPVSPNGCPTPAAVTRAVREVVDFDVSVIDAGLTQSTAAPTVDLD
;
A
#
# COMPACT_ATOMS: atom_id res chain seq x y z
N MET A 1 1.16 -21.00 -2.57
CA MET A 1 1.99 -20.14 -1.70
C MET A 1 1.12 -18.99 -1.23
N ARG A 2 1.33 -18.46 -0.01
CA ARG A 2 0.56 -17.31 0.50
C ARG A 2 1.49 -16.20 0.94
N LEU A 3 1.25 -14.99 0.44
CA LEU A 3 1.89 -13.75 0.89
C LEU A 3 1.05 -13.14 2.02
N LEU A 4 1.69 -12.82 3.13
CA LEU A 4 1.11 -11.99 4.17
C LEU A 4 1.65 -10.58 3.98
N LEU A 5 0.76 -9.59 3.89
CA LEU A 5 1.12 -8.18 3.73
C LEU A 5 0.59 -7.38 4.92
N PRO A 6 1.42 -7.13 5.94
CA PRO A 6 1.12 -6.14 6.97
C PRO A 6 1.17 -4.74 6.36
N ALA A 7 0.05 -4.03 6.41
CA ALA A 7 -0.07 -2.65 5.93
C ALA A 7 -0.36 -1.74 7.12
N GLY A 8 0.35 -0.63 7.21
CA GLY A 8 0.20 0.30 8.32
C GLY A 8 0.91 1.62 8.08
N THR A 9 0.54 2.61 8.87
CA THR A 9 1.11 3.96 8.85
C THR A 9 1.80 4.25 10.17
N THR A 10 2.57 5.34 10.22
CA THR A 10 3.16 5.85 11.45
C THR A 10 3.34 7.35 11.35
N GLU A 11 3.08 8.07 12.44
CA GLU A 11 3.34 9.51 12.53
C GLU A 11 4.81 9.86 12.26
N THR A 12 5.74 8.93 12.52
CA THR A 12 7.17 9.12 12.24
C THR A 12 7.44 9.31 10.74
N ALA A 13 6.64 8.67 9.87
CA ALA A 13 6.79 8.78 8.43
C ALA A 13 6.35 10.15 7.89
N LEU A 14 5.55 10.91 8.65
CA LEU A 14 5.09 12.26 8.29
C LEU A 14 6.15 13.35 8.58
N ILE A 15 7.23 13.00 9.28
CA ILE A 15 8.35 13.92 9.50
C ILE A 15 9.06 14.15 8.17
N ASP A 16 9.20 15.43 7.79
CA ASP A 16 9.82 15.82 6.52
C ASP A 16 11.21 15.19 6.34
N GLY A 17 11.44 14.62 5.16
CA GLY A 17 12.67 13.94 4.79
C GLY A 17 12.86 12.52 5.34
N ILE A 18 11.96 11.97 6.16
CA ILE A 18 12.09 10.60 6.70
C ILE A 18 11.63 9.53 5.72
N SER A 19 10.52 9.74 5.02
CA SER A 19 9.95 8.76 4.10
C SER A 19 9.73 9.33 2.71
N ALA A 20 9.90 8.46 1.72
CA ALA A 20 9.65 8.73 0.30
C ALA A 20 8.42 7.98 -0.22
N ALA A 21 7.60 7.42 0.67
CA ALA A 21 6.39 6.69 0.33
C ALA A 21 5.22 7.67 0.19
N GLY A 22 4.89 8.04 -1.06
CA GLY A 22 3.94 9.10 -1.38
C GLY A 22 4.62 10.41 -1.76
N ALA A 23 3.95 11.21 -2.58
CA ALA A 23 4.53 12.43 -3.17
C ALA A 23 4.45 13.65 -2.25
N ALA A 24 3.52 13.63 -1.29
CA ALA A 24 3.27 14.70 -0.33
C ALA A 24 2.69 14.09 0.97
N PRO A 25 2.86 14.74 2.14
CA PRO A 25 2.42 14.20 3.44
C PRO A 25 0.97 13.73 3.47
N GLU A 26 0.06 14.45 2.81
CA GLU A 26 -1.37 14.11 2.76
C GLU A 26 -1.66 12.85 1.93
N LEU A 27 -0.74 12.47 1.03
CA LEU A 27 -0.84 11.24 0.24
C LEU A 27 -0.15 10.05 0.91
N MET A 28 0.74 10.31 1.88
CA MET A 28 1.48 9.25 2.58
C MET A 28 0.55 8.38 3.43
N GLU A 29 -0.48 8.98 4.04
CA GLU A 29 -1.48 8.25 4.83
C GLU A 29 -2.33 7.27 4.00
N HIS A 30 -2.49 7.55 2.70
CA HIS A 30 -3.19 6.68 1.75
C HIS A 30 -2.27 5.67 1.07
N THR A 31 -0.95 5.83 1.15
CA THR A 31 -0.01 5.03 0.36
C THR A 31 -0.09 3.53 0.67
N PRO A 32 -0.11 3.08 1.94
CA PRO A 32 -0.27 1.66 2.25
C PRO A 32 -1.60 1.08 1.74
N SER A 33 -2.69 1.84 1.84
CA SER A 33 -4.02 1.41 1.38
C SER A 33 -4.08 1.29 -0.13
N ALA A 34 -3.44 2.20 -0.85
CA ALA A 34 -3.31 2.17 -2.31
C ALA A 34 -2.42 1.02 -2.77
N ASP A 35 -1.32 0.74 -2.07
CA ASP A 35 -0.44 -0.39 -2.38
C ASP A 35 -1.18 -1.73 -2.26
N VAL A 36 -2.01 -1.86 -1.23
CA VAL A 36 -2.90 -3.00 -1.04
C VAL A 36 -3.92 -3.12 -2.19
N GLU A 37 -4.58 -2.01 -2.55
CA GLU A 37 -5.57 -1.98 -3.64
C GLU A 37 -4.94 -2.34 -4.99
N ILE A 38 -3.74 -1.83 -5.28
CA ILE A 38 -3.00 -2.18 -6.50
C ILE A 38 -2.64 -3.67 -6.51
N LEU A 39 -2.20 -4.23 -5.39
CA LEU A 39 -1.88 -5.65 -5.31
C LEU A 39 -3.11 -6.55 -5.53
N GLU A 40 -4.26 -6.16 -4.99
CA GLU A 40 -5.51 -6.95 -5.06
C GLU A 40 -6.26 -6.74 -6.38
N TYR A 41 -6.44 -5.49 -6.79
CA TYR A 41 -7.33 -5.09 -7.89
C TYR A 41 -6.59 -4.60 -9.14
N GLY A 42 -5.29 -4.32 -9.04
CA GLY A 42 -4.48 -3.80 -10.14
C GLY A 42 -4.47 -2.27 -10.24
N GLU A 43 -5.35 -1.59 -9.51
CA GLU A 43 -5.45 -0.13 -9.46
C GLU A 43 -5.99 0.35 -8.10
N PRO A 44 -5.74 1.61 -7.71
CA PRO A 44 -6.42 2.23 -6.57
C PRO A 44 -7.95 2.24 -6.75
N VAL A 45 -8.68 1.93 -5.69
CA VAL A 45 -10.17 1.87 -5.69
C VAL A 45 -10.77 2.94 -4.79
N MET A 46 -10.31 3.04 -3.54
CA MET A 46 -10.71 4.14 -2.63
C MET A 46 -9.60 5.17 -2.46
N SER A 47 -8.34 4.76 -2.64
CA SER A 47 -7.21 5.67 -2.52
C SER A 47 -7.19 6.66 -3.70
N PRO A 48 -6.84 7.94 -3.46
CA PRO A 48 -7.09 9.01 -4.43
C PRO A 48 -6.23 8.91 -5.70
N VAL A 49 -5.02 8.37 -5.57
CA VAL A 49 -4.04 8.26 -6.66
C VAL A 49 -3.12 7.06 -6.46
N THR A 50 -2.51 6.60 -7.55
CA THR A 50 -1.41 5.64 -7.50
C THR A 50 -0.20 6.26 -6.78
N PRO A 51 0.35 5.61 -5.75
CA PRO A 51 1.48 6.19 -5.02
C PRO A 51 2.72 6.27 -5.91
N VAL A 52 3.35 7.43 -5.84
CA VAL A 52 4.68 7.69 -6.39
C VAL A 52 5.53 8.34 -5.30
N SER A 53 6.83 8.09 -5.34
CA SER A 53 7.78 8.83 -4.50
C SER A 53 7.84 10.32 -4.91
N PRO A 54 8.45 11.20 -4.09
CA PRO A 54 8.64 12.61 -4.45
C PRO A 54 9.39 12.82 -5.78
N ASN A 55 10.21 11.85 -6.20
CA ASN A 55 10.93 11.88 -7.48
C ASN A 55 10.16 11.23 -8.64
N GLY A 56 8.90 10.84 -8.43
CA GLY A 56 8.03 10.23 -9.45
C GLY A 56 8.24 8.73 -9.69
N CYS A 57 9.10 8.06 -8.92
CA CYS A 57 9.23 6.60 -9.01
C CYS A 57 7.92 5.93 -8.52
N PRO A 58 7.30 5.02 -9.30
CA PRO A 58 6.06 4.35 -8.92
C PRO A 58 6.26 3.38 -7.76
N THR A 59 5.18 3.09 -7.04
CA THR A 59 5.17 2.13 -5.95
C THR A 59 5.70 0.74 -6.36
N PRO A 60 6.49 0.07 -5.50
CA PRO A 60 6.87 -1.33 -5.70
C PRO A 60 5.67 -2.30 -5.65
N ALA A 61 4.48 -1.88 -5.20
CA ALA A 61 3.26 -2.71 -5.26
C ALA A 61 2.95 -3.19 -6.67
N ALA A 62 3.28 -2.40 -7.70
CA ALA A 62 3.16 -2.79 -9.10
C ALA A 62 4.03 -4.03 -9.44
N VAL A 63 5.23 -4.13 -8.85
CA VAL A 63 6.11 -5.30 -9.04
C VAL A 63 5.51 -6.51 -8.32
N THR A 64 5.06 -6.35 -7.08
CA THR A 64 4.42 -7.45 -6.33
C THR A 64 3.20 -7.99 -7.08
N ARG A 65 2.38 -7.10 -7.66
CA ARG A 65 1.24 -7.47 -8.51
C ARG A 65 1.68 -8.26 -9.73
N ALA A 66 2.66 -7.78 -10.48
CA ALA A 66 3.17 -8.47 -11.66
C ALA A 66 3.67 -9.88 -11.33
N VAL A 67 4.36 -10.05 -10.20
CA VAL A 67 4.79 -11.39 -9.74
C VAL A 67 3.58 -12.24 -9.35
N ARG A 68 2.58 -11.69 -8.68
CA ARG A 68 1.34 -12.40 -8.34
C ARG A 68 0.63 -12.94 -9.57
N GLU A 69 0.54 -12.14 -10.64
CA GLU A 69 -0.11 -12.56 -11.89
C GLU A 69 0.62 -13.69 -12.61
N VAL A 70 1.95 -13.75 -12.48
CA VAL A 70 2.76 -14.81 -13.10
C VAL A 70 2.79 -16.09 -12.26
N VAL A 71 2.85 -15.95 -10.93
CA VAL A 71 3.08 -17.06 -9.99
C VAL A 71 1.80 -17.61 -9.37
N ASP A 72 0.71 -16.84 -9.41
CA ASP A 72 -0.61 -17.18 -8.86
C ASP A 72 -0.57 -17.55 -7.36
N PHE A 73 -0.18 -16.58 -6.53
CA PHE A 73 -0.19 -16.74 -5.06
C PHE A 73 -1.38 -16.03 -4.39
N ASP A 74 -1.84 -16.60 -3.29
CA ASP A 74 -2.82 -15.99 -2.40
C ASP A 74 -2.21 -14.83 -1.61
N VAL A 75 -3.01 -13.81 -1.32
CA VAL A 75 -2.64 -12.69 -0.44
C VAL A 75 -3.57 -12.66 0.76
N SER A 76 -3.02 -12.37 1.93
CA SER A 76 -3.80 -11.93 3.09
C SER A 76 -3.22 -10.62 3.59
N VAL A 77 -4.03 -9.57 3.55
CA VAL A 77 -3.66 -8.25 4.04
C VAL A 77 -3.95 -8.20 5.53
N ILE A 78 -2.98 -7.75 6.30
CA ILE A 78 -3.09 -7.58 7.73
C ILE A 78 -3.12 -6.07 7.98
N ASP A 79 -4.21 -5.58 8.58
CA ASP A 79 -4.25 -4.20 9.05
C ASP A 79 -3.40 -4.09 10.31
N ALA A 80 -2.21 -3.51 10.16
CA ALA A 80 -1.26 -3.29 11.23
C ALA A 80 -1.29 -1.84 11.75
N GLY A 81 -2.37 -1.11 11.47
CA GLY A 81 -2.55 0.29 11.84
C GLY A 81 -2.60 1.20 10.62
N LEU A 82 -3.55 0.97 9.71
CA LEU A 82 -3.83 1.87 8.60
C LEU A 82 -4.55 3.13 9.10
N THR A 83 -4.02 4.33 8.77
CA THR A 83 -4.74 5.59 9.00
C THR A 83 -5.97 5.70 8.08
N GLN A 84 -5.83 5.26 6.84
CA GLN A 84 -6.88 5.32 5.81
C GLN A 84 -7.31 3.92 5.44
N SER A 85 -8.62 3.64 5.39
CA SER A 85 -9.11 2.31 5.01
C SER A 85 -8.75 1.96 3.57
N THR A 86 -8.65 0.66 3.27
CA THR A 86 -8.48 0.11 1.93
C THR A 86 -9.75 -0.58 1.46
N ALA A 87 -10.00 -0.61 0.14
CA ALA A 87 -11.14 -1.33 -0.43
C ALA A 87 -10.96 -2.86 -0.32
N ALA A 88 -9.71 -3.31 -0.15
CA ALA A 88 -9.38 -4.72 -0.03
C ALA A 88 -9.78 -5.28 1.33
N PRO A 89 -10.19 -6.56 1.40
CA PRO A 89 -10.45 -7.21 2.68
C PRO A 89 -9.16 -7.32 3.49
N THR A 90 -9.22 -6.92 4.76
CA THR A 90 -8.11 -7.00 5.72
C THR A 90 -8.44 -7.94 6.88
N VAL A 91 -7.40 -8.41 7.55
CA VAL A 91 -7.46 -9.07 8.86
C VAL A 91 -6.94 -8.09 9.89
N ASP A 92 -7.76 -7.75 10.87
CA ASP A 92 -7.38 -6.89 12.00
C ASP A 92 -6.49 -7.67 13.00
N LEU A 93 -5.65 -6.96 13.75
CA LEU A 93 -4.67 -7.53 14.66
C LEU A 93 -5.05 -7.49 16.15
N ASP A 94 -6.12 -6.78 16.56
CA ASP A 94 -6.61 -6.63 17.95
C ASP A 94 -5.55 -6.43 19.05
#